data_AF-A0A1B1NAP7-F1
#
_entry.id   AF-A0A1B1NAP7-F1
#
_cell.length_a   1.000
_cell.length_b   1.000
_cell.length_c   1.000
_cell.angle_alpha   90.00
_cell.angle_beta   90.00
_cell.angle_gamma   90.00
#
_symmetry.space_group_name_H-M   'P 1'
#
loop_
_entity.id
_entity.type
_entity.pdbx_description
1 polymer ?
#
loop_
_entity_poly.entity_id
_entity_poly.type
_entity_poly.pdbx_seq_one_letter_code
_entity_poly.pdbx_strand_id
1 'polypeptide(L)'
;MGELREHWVNLRTATPSHRRVRLLAVLGALGFALSQAAAGGGGPVAWVGAVVLGLLVVVQPNGIMPALFLVWAIASWWAGVEGPWHWALLPATWSLLLVHASAALAASVPPQASVPASVLRRYAVHTGVVALVSTVVWALAALVTTGGDGGGPLPAVLGLALLALALVGYVRVRERQRQQA
;
A
#
# COMPACT_ATOMS: atom_id res chain seq x y z
N MET A 1 20.96 -17.69 -10.67
CA MET A 1 21.21 -18.09 -9.26
C MET A 1 21.91 -17.01 -8.43
N GLY A 2 22.79 -16.18 -9.01
CA GLY A 2 23.50 -15.12 -8.26
C GLY A 2 22.57 -14.13 -7.54
N GLU A 3 21.56 -13.61 -8.24
CA GLU A 3 20.63 -12.63 -7.67
C GLU A 3 19.87 -13.17 -6.44
N LEU A 4 19.31 -14.38 -6.49
CA LEU A 4 18.58 -14.96 -5.34
C LEU A 4 19.49 -15.10 -4.11
N ARG A 5 20.76 -15.44 -4.31
CA ARG A 5 21.75 -15.52 -3.24
C ARG A 5 22.04 -14.16 -2.62
N GLU A 6 22.11 -13.11 -3.43
CA GLU A 6 22.30 -11.74 -2.95
C GLU A 6 21.12 -11.26 -2.10
N HIS A 7 19.88 -11.51 -2.52
CA HIS A 7 18.69 -11.16 -1.73
C HIS A 7 18.68 -11.87 -0.37
N TRP A 8 19.11 -13.14 -0.34
CA TRP A 8 19.22 -13.91 0.90
C TRP A 8 20.31 -13.37 1.83
N VAL A 9 21.49 -13.04 1.30
CA VAL A 9 22.58 -12.43 2.07
C VAL A 9 22.17 -11.06 2.60
N ASN A 10 21.49 -10.25 1.79
CA ASN A 10 20.96 -8.95 2.19
C ASN A 10 19.95 -9.06 3.34
N LEU A 11 19.10 -10.09 3.33
CA LEU A 11 18.17 -10.38 4.42
C LEU A 11 18.89 -10.76 5.72
N ARG A 12 19.88 -11.64 5.64
CA ARG A 12 20.64 -12.09 6.82
C ARG A 12 21.49 -10.97 7.42
N THR A 13 22.06 -10.11 6.59
CA THR A 13 22.92 -8.99 7.02
C THR A 13 22.14 -7.71 7.32
N ALA A 14 20.82 -7.69 7.08
CA ALA A 14 19.97 -6.53 7.34
C ALA A 14 19.97 -6.14 8.82
N THR A 15 20.07 -4.83 9.09
CA THR A 15 19.94 -4.28 10.44
C THR A 15 18.54 -4.56 11.01
N PRO A 16 18.37 -4.63 12.34
CA PRO A 16 17.05 -4.83 12.95
C PRO A 16 16.00 -3.80 12.51
N SER A 17 16.43 -2.53 12.33
CA SER A 17 15.56 -1.46 11.84
C SER A 17 15.02 -1.74 10.43
N HIS A 18 15.87 -2.24 9.53
CA HIS A 18 15.50 -2.58 8.15
C HIS A 18 14.57 -3.80 8.13
N ARG A 19 14.83 -4.82 8.97
CA ARG A 19 13.95 -5.98 9.12
C ARG A 19 12.55 -5.58 9.61
N ARG A 20 12.45 -4.67 10.58
CA ARG A 20 11.15 -4.16 11.07
C ARG A 20 10.36 -3.50 9.95
N VAL A 21 10.99 -2.65 9.13
CA VAL A 21 10.36 -2.03 7.96
C VAL A 21 9.83 -3.09 7.00
N ARG A 22 10.65 -4.10 6.67
CA ARG A 22 10.21 -5.18 5.77
C ARG A 22 9.05 -6.00 6.37
N LEU A 23 9.04 -6.24 7.68
CA LEU A 23 7.93 -6.96 8.34
C LEU A 23 6.59 -6.20 8.24
N LEU A 24 6.60 -4.88 8.08
CA LEU A 24 5.37 -4.12 7.80
C LEU A 24 4.72 -4.54 6.47
N ALA A 25 5.49 -5.01 5.49
CA ALA A 25 4.94 -5.55 4.25
C ALA A 25 4.13 -6.83 4.51
N VAL A 26 4.58 -7.68 5.44
CA VAL A 26 3.84 -8.89 5.84
C VAL A 26 2.55 -8.50 6.58
N LEU A 27 2.62 -7.52 7.48
CA LEU A 27 1.44 -7.01 8.17
C LEU A 27 0.42 -6.41 7.19
N GLY A 28 0.88 -5.66 6.19
CA GLY A 28 0.02 -5.17 5.12
C GLY A 28 -0.58 -6.32 4.29
N ALA A 29 0.20 -7.32 3.91
CA ALA A 29 -0.33 -8.48 3.18
C ALA A 29 -1.39 -9.26 3.98
N LEU A 30 -1.17 -9.45 5.29
CA LEU A 30 -2.13 -10.07 6.20
C LEU A 30 -3.39 -9.20 6.35
N GLY A 31 -3.23 -7.89 6.54
CA GLY A 31 -4.36 -6.96 6.63
C GLY A 31 -5.22 -6.97 5.37
N PHE A 32 -4.59 -7.06 4.19
CA PHE A 32 -5.30 -7.21 2.92
C PHE A 32 -6.07 -8.54 2.86
N ALA A 33 -5.42 -9.67 3.16
CA ALA A 33 -6.07 -10.98 3.16
C ALA A 33 -7.26 -11.05 4.12
N LEU A 34 -7.12 -10.48 5.32
CA LEU A 34 -8.19 -10.39 6.31
C LEU A 34 -9.33 -9.48 5.83
N SER A 35 -9.02 -8.34 5.19
CA SER A 35 -10.03 -7.45 4.65
C SER A 35 -10.82 -8.09 3.50
N GLN A 36 -10.13 -8.86 2.64
CA GLN A 36 -10.76 -9.61 1.56
C GLN A 36 -11.66 -10.73 2.12
N ALA A 37 -11.17 -11.50 3.10
CA ALA A 37 -11.97 -12.52 3.77
C ALA A 37 -13.20 -11.92 4.49
N ALA A 38 -13.04 -10.78 5.15
CA ALA A 38 -14.13 -10.06 5.81
C ALA A 38 -15.17 -9.51 4.82
N ALA A 39 -14.78 -9.29 3.56
CA ALA A 39 -15.69 -8.96 2.48
C ALA A 39 -16.45 -10.16 1.90
N GLY A 40 -16.32 -11.34 2.51
CA GLY A 40 -16.85 -12.59 1.97
C GLY A 40 -16.16 -13.03 0.68
N GLY A 41 -15.04 -12.39 0.32
CA GLY A 41 -14.41 -12.56 -0.97
C GLY A 41 -13.13 -13.37 -0.97
N GLY A 42 -12.78 -13.83 -2.16
CA GLY A 42 -11.60 -14.65 -2.39
C GLY A 42 -11.79 -16.09 -1.92
N GLY A 43 -10.70 -16.70 -1.46
CA GLY A 43 -10.65 -18.09 -0.98
C GLY A 43 -9.24 -18.45 -0.54
N PRO A 44 -8.98 -19.69 -0.11
CA PRO A 44 -7.68 -20.09 0.44
C PRO A 44 -6.50 -19.74 -0.46
N VAL A 45 -6.65 -19.89 -1.77
CA VAL A 45 -5.62 -19.53 -2.77
C VAL A 45 -5.34 -18.03 -2.78
N ALA A 46 -6.36 -17.18 -2.73
CA ALA A 46 -6.20 -15.72 -2.75
C ALA A 46 -5.50 -15.23 -1.48
N TRP A 47 -5.91 -15.75 -0.32
CA TRP A 47 -5.36 -15.38 0.99
C TRP A 47 -3.91 -15.85 1.13
N VAL A 48 -3.62 -17.12 0.82
CA VAL A 48 -2.27 -17.66 0.84
C VAL A 48 -1.40 -16.94 -0.19
N GLY A 49 -1.91 -16.69 -1.39
CA GLY A 49 -1.21 -15.94 -2.43
C GLY A 49 -0.80 -14.54 -1.96
N ALA A 50 -1.69 -13.81 -1.29
CA ALA A 50 -1.38 -12.51 -0.71
C ALA A 50 -0.24 -12.60 0.32
N VAL A 51 -0.29 -13.57 1.24
CA VAL A 51 0.76 -13.76 2.27
C VAL A 51 2.10 -14.17 1.64
N VAL A 52 2.09 -15.11 0.70
CA VAL A 52 3.31 -15.57 -0.01
C VAL A 52 3.94 -14.43 -0.79
N LEU A 53 3.16 -13.68 -1.57
CA LEU A 53 3.67 -12.52 -2.30
C LEU A 53 4.16 -11.43 -1.34
N GLY A 54 3.47 -11.20 -0.21
CA GLY A 54 3.93 -10.30 0.84
C GLY A 54 5.29 -10.71 1.42
N LEU A 55 5.51 -12.00 1.66
CA LEU A 55 6.81 -12.53 2.08
C LEU A 55 7.88 -12.35 0.99
N LEU A 56 7.52 -12.52 -0.29
CA LEU A 56 8.44 -12.26 -1.40
C LEU A 56 8.80 -10.78 -1.53
N VAL A 57 7.91 -9.85 -1.16
CA VAL A 57 8.23 -8.42 -1.04
C VAL A 57 9.27 -8.15 0.04
N VAL A 58 9.25 -8.89 1.17
CA VAL A 58 10.31 -8.81 2.20
C VAL A 58 11.66 -9.20 1.62
N VAL A 59 11.69 -10.23 0.76
CA VAL A 59 12.92 -10.73 0.13
C VAL A 59 13.44 -9.76 -0.92
N GLN A 60 12.54 -9.28 -1.78
CA GLN A 60 12.86 -8.49 -2.96
C GLN A 60 12.09 -7.15 -2.98
N PRO A 61 12.35 -6.23 -2.03
CA PRO A 61 11.61 -4.97 -1.94
C PRO A 61 11.92 -3.99 -3.09
N ASN A 62 13.05 -4.16 -3.78
CA ASN A 62 13.52 -3.32 -4.89
C ASN A 62 13.37 -3.98 -6.27
N GLY A 63 12.78 -5.18 -6.36
CA GLY A 63 12.55 -5.88 -7.62
C GLY A 63 11.08 -5.86 -8.04
N ILE A 64 10.65 -6.90 -8.77
CA ILE A 64 9.31 -6.95 -9.37
C ILE A 64 8.21 -7.40 -8.38
N MET A 65 8.58 -7.97 -7.23
CA MET A 65 7.62 -8.54 -6.26
C MET A 65 6.57 -7.55 -5.74
N PRO A 66 6.89 -6.29 -5.39
CA PRO A 66 5.86 -5.32 -4.97
C PRO A 66 4.82 -5.06 -6.05
N ALA A 67 5.24 -5.03 -7.32
CA ALA A 67 4.33 -4.85 -8.46
C ALA A 67 3.43 -6.09 -8.65
N LEU A 68 4.02 -7.29 -8.61
CA LEU A 68 3.24 -8.54 -8.69
C LEU A 68 2.23 -8.67 -7.55
N PHE A 69 2.64 -8.34 -6.32
CA PHE A 69 1.74 -8.30 -5.17
C PHE A 69 0.56 -7.35 -5.41
N LEU A 70 0.84 -6.13 -5.90
CA LEU A 70 -0.21 -5.14 -6.13
C LEU A 70 -1.20 -5.59 -7.22
N VAL A 71 -0.69 -6.11 -8.35
CA VAL A 71 -1.53 -6.64 -9.43
C VAL A 71 -2.38 -7.81 -8.95
N TRP A 72 -1.78 -8.75 -8.22
CA TRP A 72 -2.50 -9.88 -7.63
C TRP A 72 -3.58 -9.42 -6.65
N ALA A 73 -3.26 -8.47 -5.76
CA ALA A 73 -4.21 -7.97 -4.79
C ALA A 73 -5.41 -7.30 -5.46
N ILE A 74 -5.18 -6.44 -6.44
CA ILE A 74 -6.26 -5.78 -7.20
C ILE A 74 -7.10 -6.83 -7.93
N ALA A 75 -6.46 -7.76 -8.65
CA ALA A 75 -7.16 -8.80 -9.41
C ALA A 75 -7.97 -9.73 -8.50
N SER A 76 -7.40 -10.17 -7.37
CA SER A 76 -8.10 -11.05 -6.42
C SER A 76 -9.25 -10.34 -5.71
N TRP A 77 -9.11 -9.05 -5.40
CA TRP A 77 -10.21 -8.25 -4.88
C TRP A 77 -11.35 -8.16 -5.88
N TRP A 78 -11.02 -7.77 -7.13
CA TRP A 78 -12.01 -7.62 -8.19
C TRP A 78 -12.74 -8.92 -8.55
N ALA A 79 -12.01 -10.04 -8.55
CA ALA A 79 -12.60 -11.35 -8.84
C ALA A 79 -13.37 -11.94 -7.64
N GLY A 80 -13.04 -11.53 -6.42
CA GLY A 80 -13.51 -12.18 -5.20
C GLY A 80 -14.59 -11.41 -4.45
N VAL A 81 -14.68 -10.09 -4.57
CA VAL A 81 -15.59 -9.26 -3.79
C VAL A 81 -16.69 -8.71 -4.70
N GLU A 82 -17.95 -8.89 -4.31
CA GLU A 82 -19.09 -8.41 -5.08
C GLU A 82 -19.24 -6.89 -5.02
N GLY A 83 -19.49 -6.30 -6.19
CA GLY A 83 -19.83 -4.89 -6.33
C GLY A 83 -18.63 -3.93 -6.26
N PRO A 84 -18.83 -2.68 -6.71
CA PRO A 84 -17.78 -1.66 -6.76
C PRO A 84 -17.47 -1.05 -5.39
N TRP A 85 -18.35 -1.23 -4.40
CA TRP A 85 -18.20 -0.68 -3.05
C TRP A 85 -18.36 -1.78 -2.01
N HIS A 86 -17.44 -1.78 -1.03
CA HIS A 86 -17.53 -2.63 0.14
C HIS A 86 -16.87 -1.92 1.33
N TRP A 87 -17.39 -2.11 2.53
CA TRP A 87 -16.86 -1.44 3.73
C TRP A 87 -15.40 -1.82 4.03
N ALA A 88 -15.03 -3.07 3.73
CA ALA A 88 -13.66 -3.58 3.90
C ALA A 88 -12.66 -3.09 2.82
N LEU A 89 -13.11 -2.36 1.80
CA LEU A 89 -12.23 -1.82 0.76
C LEU A 89 -11.23 -0.80 1.32
N LEU A 90 -11.65 0.01 2.28
CA LEU A 90 -10.76 0.99 2.92
C LEU A 90 -9.60 0.32 3.68
N PRO A 91 -9.83 -0.61 4.63
CA PRO A 91 -8.74 -1.29 5.31
C PRO A 91 -7.89 -2.14 4.34
N ALA A 92 -8.46 -2.71 3.28
CA ALA A 92 -7.70 -3.36 2.22
C ALA A 92 -6.74 -2.37 1.52
N THR A 93 -7.23 -1.18 1.15
CA THR A 93 -6.44 -0.13 0.49
C THR A 93 -5.31 0.38 1.37
N TRP A 94 -5.57 0.61 2.67
CA TRP A 94 -4.54 0.98 3.63
C TRP A 94 -3.48 -0.11 3.80
N SER A 95 -3.90 -1.36 3.76
CA SER A 95 -3.00 -2.52 3.82
C SER A 95 -2.08 -2.58 2.60
N LEU A 96 -2.59 -2.35 1.39
CA LEU A 96 -1.79 -2.24 0.17
C LEU A 96 -0.81 -1.06 0.22
N LEU A 97 -1.28 0.09 0.73
CA LEU A 97 -0.44 1.27 0.93
C LEU A 97 0.72 0.97 1.90
N LEU A 98 0.47 0.20 2.97
CA LEU A 98 1.51 -0.22 3.90
C LEU A 98 2.54 -1.14 3.24
N VAL A 99 2.12 -2.10 2.41
CA VAL A 99 3.04 -2.95 1.62
C VAL A 99 3.89 -2.10 0.68
N HIS A 100 3.26 -1.20 -0.07
CA HIS A 100 3.96 -0.33 -1.01
C HIS A 100 4.96 0.60 -0.31
N ALA A 101 4.54 1.28 0.75
CA ALA A 101 5.38 2.23 1.49
C ALA A 101 6.57 1.53 2.17
N SER A 102 6.34 0.34 2.73
CA SER A 102 7.42 -0.45 3.36
C SER A 102 8.42 -0.98 2.33
N ALA A 103 7.96 -1.47 1.18
CA ALA A 103 8.82 -1.89 0.07
C ALA A 103 9.65 -0.71 -0.47
N ALA A 104 9.01 0.43 -0.74
CA ALA A 104 9.68 1.64 -1.22
C ALA A 104 10.71 2.17 -0.23
N LEU A 105 10.41 2.17 1.07
CA LEU A 105 11.35 2.56 2.12
C LEU A 105 12.52 1.57 2.22
N ALA A 106 12.25 0.27 2.19
CA ALA A 106 13.29 -0.76 2.22
C ALA A 106 14.19 -0.74 0.98
N ALA A 107 13.66 -0.32 -0.17
CA ALA A 107 14.43 -0.13 -1.40
C ALA A 107 15.29 1.16 -1.40
N SER A 108 14.91 2.16 -0.60
CA SER A 108 15.59 3.47 -0.57
C SER A 108 16.84 3.53 0.30
N VAL A 109 17.07 2.52 1.15
CA VAL A 109 18.19 2.48 2.10
C VAL A 109 18.91 1.14 1.99
N PRO A 110 20.26 1.11 1.92
CA PRO A 110 21.02 -0.13 1.93
C PRO A 110 20.67 -1.02 3.15
N PRO A 111 20.52 -2.34 2.99
CA PRO A 111 20.14 -3.25 4.09
C PRO A 111 21.06 -3.17 5.33
N GLN A 112 22.35 -2.89 5.11
CA GLN A 112 23.38 -2.83 6.13
C GLN A 112 23.37 -1.51 6.91
N ALA A 113 22.71 -0.48 6.40
CA ALA A 113 22.57 0.80 7.09
C ALA A 113 21.35 0.77 8.04
N SER A 114 21.46 1.48 9.16
CA SER A 114 20.29 1.77 9.99
C SER A 114 19.40 2.77 9.27
N VAL A 115 18.08 2.59 9.37
CA VAL A 115 17.12 3.52 8.74
C VAL A 115 17.07 4.81 9.57
N PRO A 116 17.44 5.98 9.03
CA PRO A 116 17.42 7.23 9.79
C PRO A 116 15.99 7.60 10.20
N ALA A 117 15.82 8.07 11.44
CA ALA A 117 14.50 8.46 11.96
C ALA A 117 13.82 9.57 11.14
N SER A 118 14.61 10.48 10.54
CA SER A 118 14.13 11.53 9.65
C SER A 118 13.50 10.96 8.36
N VAL A 119 14.08 9.90 7.80
CA VAL A 119 13.55 9.20 6.62
C VAL A 119 12.26 8.46 6.99
N LEU A 120 12.25 7.76 8.14
CA LEU A 120 11.06 7.10 8.66
C LEU A 120 9.90 8.09 8.84
N ARG A 121 10.15 9.22 9.51
CA ARG A 121 9.14 10.27 9.73
C ARG A 121 8.61 10.82 8.41
N ARG A 122 9.50 11.06 7.42
CA ARG A 122 9.09 11.56 6.10
C ARG A 122 8.18 10.57 5.37
N TYR A 123 8.55 9.28 5.37
CA TYR A 123 7.70 8.24 4.78
C TYR A 123 6.38 8.09 5.52
N ALA A 124 6.40 8.08 6.86
CA ALA A 124 5.19 8.01 7.67
C ALA A 124 4.22 9.17 7.38
N VAL A 125 4.74 10.41 7.25
CA VAL A 125 3.91 11.58 6.89
C VAL A 125 3.34 11.44 5.47
N HIS A 126 4.15 11.06 4.49
CA HIS A 126 3.67 10.84 3.11
C HIS A 126 2.57 9.76 3.08
N THR A 127 2.83 8.61 3.70
CA THR A 127 1.87 7.50 3.80
C THR A 127 0.60 7.94 4.53
N GLY A 128 0.71 8.70 5.61
CA GLY A 128 -0.43 9.25 6.34
C GLY A 128 -1.29 10.20 5.51
N VAL A 129 -0.66 11.08 4.72
CA VAL A 129 -1.38 11.97 3.79
C VAL A 129 -2.12 11.16 2.73
N VAL A 130 -1.46 10.17 2.10
CA VAL A 130 -2.13 9.31 1.10
C VAL A 130 -3.27 8.52 1.74
N ALA A 131 -3.07 7.96 2.93
CA ALA A 131 -4.11 7.24 3.66
C ALA A 131 -5.33 8.13 3.95
N LEU A 132 -5.09 9.36 4.43
CA LEU A 132 -6.14 10.35 4.70
C LEU A 132 -6.94 10.69 3.44
N VAL A 133 -6.25 10.99 2.33
CA VAL A 133 -6.92 11.31 1.07
C VAL A 133 -7.72 10.12 0.56
N SER A 134 -7.17 8.90 0.62
CA SER A 134 -7.90 7.68 0.26
C SER A 134 -9.15 7.47 1.12
N THR A 135 -9.09 7.79 2.42
CA THR A 135 -10.26 7.75 3.31
C THR A 135 -11.32 8.75 2.94
N VAL A 136 -10.93 9.99 2.62
CA VAL A 136 -11.88 11.03 2.17
C VAL A 136 -12.56 10.59 0.87
N VAL A 137 -11.79 10.09 -0.10
CA VAL A 137 -12.32 9.57 -1.36
C VAL A 137 -13.28 8.39 -1.12
N TRP A 138 -12.90 7.45 -0.25
CA TRP A 138 -13.75 6.32 0.11
C TRP A 138 -15.06 6.77 0.79
N ALA A 139 -15.00 7.75 1.70
CA ALA A 139 -16.18 8.29 2.38
C ALA A 139 -17.12 9.01 1.41
N LEU A 140 -16.57 9.80 0.47
CA LEU A 140 -17.36 10.45 -0.58
C LEU A 140 -17.99 9.43 -1.53
N ALA A 141 -17.25 8.38 -1.90
CA ALA A 141 -17.80 7.28 -2.69
C ALA A 141 -18.95 6.59 -1.96
N ALA A 142 -18.79 6.32 -0.65
CA ALA A 142 -19.83 5.72 0.17
C ALA A 142 -21.12 6.56 0.16
N LEU A 143 -21.02 7.89 0.29
CA LEU A 143 -22.19 8.79 0.26
C LEU A 143 -22.94 8.73 -1.07
N VAL A 144 -22.25 8.53 -2.20
CA VAL A 144 -22.90 8.43 -3.51
C VAL A 144 -23.50 7.03 -3.73
N THR A 145 -22.83 5.98 -3.28
CA THR A 145 -23.28 4.60 -3.50
C THR A 145 -24.40 4.16 -2.57
N THR A 146 -24.48 4.67 -1.34
CA THR A 146 -25.60 4.38 -0.43
C THR A 146 -26.80 5.29 -0.64
N GLY A 147 -26.65 6.34 -1.46
CA GLY A 147 -27.68 7.34 -1.73
C GLY A 147 -28.52 7.13 -3.00
N GLY A 148 -28.23 6.14 -3.86
CA GLY A 148 -29.03 5.90 -5.06
C GLY A 148 -28.74 4.59 -5.78
N ASP A 149 -29.81 3.93 -6.26
CA ASP A 149 -29.85 2.64 -6.97
C ASP A 149 -29.19 2.66 -8.39
N GLY A 150 -28.15 3.48 -8.63
CA GLY A 150 -27.64 3.69 -9.99
C GLY A 150 -26.27 4.37 -10.10
N GLY A 151 -25.28 3.92 -9.33
CA GLY A 151 -23.95 4.53 -9.30
C GLY A 151 -23.15 4.36 -10.60
N GLY A 152 -23.25 5.33 -11.51
CA GLY A 152 -22.35 5.49 -12.66
C GLY A 152 -20.90 5.86 -12.26
N PRO A 153 -19.99 6.10 -13.21
CA PRO A 153 -18.55 6.30 -12.95
C PRO A 153 -18.18 7.61 -12.24
N LEU A 154 -19.16 8.49 -12.01
CA LEU A 154 -18.97 9.83 -11.44
C LEU A 154 -18.21 9.86 -10.09
N PRO A 155 -18.45 8.95 -9.13
CA PRO A 155 -17.75 8.93 -7.85
C PRO A 155 -16.26 8.64 -8.01
N ALA A 156 -15.89 7.76 -8.94
CA ALA A 156 -14.51 7.42 -9.22
C ALA A 156 -13.74 8.61 -9.83
N VAL A 157 -14.38 9.35 -10.75
CA VAL A 157 -13.81 10.55 -11.37
C VAL A 157 -13.61 11.67 -10.34
N LEU A 158 -14.60 11.91 -9.47
CA LEU A 158 -14.49 12.90 -8.40
C LEU A 158 -13.43 12.53 -7.37
N GLY A 159 -13.35 11.25 -7.01
CA GLY A 159 -12.30 10.72 -6.14
C GLY A 159 -10.90 10.94 -6.70
N LEU A 160 -10.70 10.63 -7.99
CA LEU A 160 -9.44 10.87 -8.70
C LEU A 160 -9.09 12.36 -8.78
N ALA A 161 -10.06 13.23 -9.06
CA ALA A 161 -9.85 14.67 -9.12
C ALA A 161 -9.44 15.26 -7.75
N LEU A 162 -10.09 14.83 -6.68
CA LEU A 162 -9.74 15.22 -5.30
C LEU A 162 -8.34 14.73 -4.91
N LEU A 163 -8.01 13.48 -5.25
CA LEU A 163 -6.68 12.93 -5.00
C LEU A 163 -5.59 13.71 -5.75
N ALA A 164 -5.84 14.02 -7.03
CA ALA A 164 -4.92 14.82 -7.84
C ALA A 164 -4.72 16.23 -7.26
N LEU A 165 -5.80 16.91 -6.85
CA LEU A 165 -5.72 18.23 -6.23
C LEU A 165 -4.97 18.21 -4.89
N ALA A 166 -5.22 17.20 -4.06
CA ALA A 166 -4.53 17.04 -2.77
C ALA A 166 -3.02 16.80 -2.95
N LEU A 167 -2.64 15.97 -3.93
CA LEU A 167 -1.23 15.74 -4.29
C LEU A 167 -0.55 17.02 -4.79
N VAL A 168 -1.19 17.77 -5.68
CA VAL A 168 -0.68 19.06 -6.18
C VAL A 168 -0.53 20.07 -5.04
N GLY A 169 -1.52 20.17 -4.16
CA GLY A 169 -1.47 21.03 -2.98
C GLY A 169 -0.30 20.67 -2.05
N TYR A 170 -0.13 19.38 -1.76
CA TYR A 170 0.97 18.89 -0.93
C TYR A 170 2.35 19.22 -1.51
N VAL A 171 2.56 18.98 -2.81
CA VAL A 171 3.81 19.31 -3.51
C VAL A 171 4.10 20.80 -3.43
N ARG A 172 3.11 21.66 -3.70
CA ARG A 172 3.26 23.12 -3.65
C ARG A 172 3.61 23.64 -2.26
N VAL A 173 2.96 23.12 -1.22
CA VAL A 173 3.27 23.51 0.17
C VAL A 173 4.70 23.12 0.53
N ARG A 174 5.13 21.94 0.10
CA ARG A 174 6.49 21.46 0.35
C ARG A 174 7.57 22.27 -0.38
N GLU A 175 7.31 22.66 -1.63
CA GLU A 175 8.23 23.51 -2.39
C GLU A 175 8.42 24.87 -1.70
N ARG A 176 7.34 25.47 -1.21
CA ARG A 176 7.40 26.73 -0.44
C ARG A 176 8.25 26.59 0.82
N GLN A 177 8.11 25.48 1.56
CA GLN A 177 8.92 25.24 2.76
C GLN A 177 10.41 25.07 2.47
N ARG A 178 10.78 24.56 1.29
CA ARG A 178 12.20 24.45 0.88
C ARG A 178 12.81 25.78 0.44
N GLN A 179 12.01 26.72 -0.05
CA GLN A 179 12.48 28.05 -0.46
C GLN A 179 12.71 28.98 0.72
N GLN A 180 12.16 28.64 1.90
CA GLN A 180 12.26 29.43 3.14
C GLN A 180 13.34 28.92 4.11
N ALA A 181 14.02 27.82 3.77
CA ALA A 181 15.07 27.20 4.57
C ALA A 181 16.42 27.34 3.85
#